data_AF-A0A7Y3PX31-F1
#
_entry.id   AF-A0A7Y3PX31-F1
#
_cell.length_a   1.000
_cell.length_b   1.000
_cell.length_c   1.000
_cell.angle_alpha   90.00
_cell.angle_beta   90.00
_cell.angle_gamma   90.00
#
_symmetry.space_group_name_H-M   'P 1'
#
loop_
_entity.id
_entity.type
_entity.pdbx_description
1 polymer ?
#
loop_
_entity_poly.entity_id
_entity_poly.type
_entity_poly.pdbx_seq_one_letter_code
_entity_poly.pdbx_strand_id
1 'polypeptide(L)'
;MNDAVEAEDAVRNRCLRAARLLAPCESYFVERVSFGTVDDGECVDVFLREGPQKPDIVISLAGLHHIKTGDSAAVPSSFIDEILLDYLPRLPHPWPDDATGLIDRSADLPELVRLRITGPSEVDVVASCLTVYTAMSDDEASLPLHE
;
A
#
# COMPACT_ATOMS: atom_id res chain seq x y z
N MET A 1 -8.71 -21.40 19.97
CA MET A 1 -8.02 -22.01 18.80
C MET A 1 -8.71 -21.69 17.48
N ASN A 2 -10.02 -21.43 17.43
CA ASN A 2 -10.70 -20.93 16.21
C ASN A 2 -10.44 -19.43 15.92
N ASP A 3 -10.31 -18.60 16.95
CA ASP A 3 -10.19 -17.14 16.81
C ASP A 3 -8.94 -16.68 16.04
N ALA A 4 -7.80 -17.37 16.26
CA ALA A 4 -6.55 -17.07 15.56
C ALA A 4 -6.61 -17.43 14.07
N VAL A 5 -7.21 -18.58 13.72
CA VAL A 5 -7.36 -19.02 12.32
C VAL A 5 -8.30 -18.10 11.55
N GLU A 6 -9.36 -17.61 12.20
CA GLU A 6 -10.28 -16.62 11.59
C GLU A 6 -9.61 -15.26 11.41
N ALA A 7 -8.74 -14.84 12.34
CA ALA A 7 -7.97 -13.61 12.23
C ALA A 7 -6.89 -13.69 11.11
N GLU A 8 -6.21 -14.83 10.99
CA GLU A 8 -5.24 -15.09 9.92
C GLU A 8 -5.91 -15.05 8.54
N ASP A 9 -7.06 -15.71 8.40
CA ASP A 9 -7.85 -15.66 7.16
C ASP A 9 -8.33 -14.23 6.85
N ALA A 10 -8.62 -13.43 7.88
CA ALA A 10 -9.04 -12.03 7.71
C ALA A 10 -7.92 -11.11 7.17
N VAL A 11 -6.67 -11.24 7.64
CA VAL A 11 -5.53 -10.46 7.10
C VAL A 11 -5.25 -10.85 5.66
N ARG A 12 -5.15 -12.16 5.41
CA ARG A 12 -4.94 -12.70 4.06
C ARG A 12 -6.04 -12.27 3.09
N ASN A 13 -7.31 -12.35 3.50
CA ASN A 13 -8.44 -11.92 2.67
C ASN A 13 -8.44 -10.41 2.41
N ARG A 14 -8.07 -9.58 3.39
CA ARG A 14 -7.90 -8.14 3.19
C ARG A 14 -6.80 -7.84 2.17
N CYS A 15 -5.65 -8.49 2.31
CA CYS A 15 -4.55 -8.36 1.34
C CYS A 15 -5.00 -8.76 -0.07
N LEU A 16 -5.65 -9.93 -0.23
CA LEU A 16 -6.12 -10.38 -1.54
C LEU A 16 -7.17 -9.45 -2.16
N ARG A 17 -8.08 -8.88 -1.36
CA ARG A 17 -9.05 -7.88 -1.84
C ARG A 17 -8.37 -6.60 -2.28
N ALA A 18 -7.43 -6.09 -1.49
CA ALA A 18 -6.67 -4.91 -1.83
C ALA A 18 -5.81 -5.12 -3.08
N ALA A 19 -5.14 -6.26 -3.22
CA ALA A 19 -4.37 -6.61 -4.42
C ALA A 19 -5.25 -6.56 -5.68
N ARG A 20 -6.48 -7.10 -5.62
CA ARG A 20 -7.43 -7.05 -6.73
C ARG A 20 -7.90 -5.63 -7.05
N LEU A 21 -8.08 -4.80 -6.03
CA LEU A 21 -8.46 -3.39 -6.19
C LEU A 21 -7.33 -2.58 -6.82
N LEU A 22 -6.07 -2.90 -6.49
CA LEU A 22 -4.89 -2.20 -6.95
C LEU A 22 -4.36 -2.67 -8.31
N ALA A 23 -4.64 -3.92 -8.71
CA ALA A 23 -4.23 -4.46 -10.01
C ALA A 23 -4.53 -3.56 -11.23
N PRO A 24 -5.70 -2.90 -11.37
CA PRO A 24 -5.95 -1.99 -12.49
C PRO A 24 -5.26 -0.62 -12.36
N CYS A 25 -4.50 -0.37 -11.29
CA CYS A 25 -3.89 0.94 -11.02
C CYS A 25 -2.56 1.17 -11.74
N GLU A 26 -2.15 0.30 -12.67
CA GLU A 26 -0.98 0.53 -13.53
C GLU A 26 -1.13 1.82 -14.38
N SER A 27 -2.36 2.23 -14.68
CA SER A 27 -2.62 3.49 -15.39
C SER A 27 -2.63 4.73 -14.48
N TYR A 28 -2.47 4.54 -13.16
CA TYR A 28 -2.41 5.62 -12.19
C TYR A 28 -0.98 6.15 -12.03
N PHE A 29 -0.87 7.33 -11.44
CA PHE A 29 0.38 7.95 -11.04
C PHE A 29 0.47 8.02 -9.52
N VAL A 30 1.66 7.84 -8.97
CA VAL A 30 1.95 8.20 -7.59
C VAL A 30 1.98 9.72 -7.50
N GLU A 31 0.97 10.30 -6.88
CA GLU A 31 0.88 11.74 -6.66
C GLU A 31 1.79 12.17 -5.51
N ARG A 32 1.78 11.39 -4.42
CA ARG A 32 2.53 11.68 -3.20
C ARG A 32 2.71 10.43 -2.36
N VAL A 33 3.83 10.36 -1.65
CA VAL A 33 4.04 9.46 -0.52
C VAL A 33 4.20 10.32 0.73
N SER A 34 3.39 10.06 1.76
CA SER A 34 3.41 10.80 3.03
C SER A 34 3.77 9.87 4.17
N PHE A 35 4.55 10.39 5.11
CA PHE A 35 4.93 9.71 6.34
C PHE A 35 4.23 10.39 7.50
N GLY A 36 3.65 9.59 8.39
CA GLY A 36 2.91 10.09 9.54
C GLY A 36 3.06 9.19 10.75
N THR A 37 2.40 9.59 11.82
CA THR A 37 2.29 8.83 13.06
C THR A 37 0.82 8.75 13.45
N VAL A 38 0.35 7.55 13.74
CA VAL A 38 -0.96 7.25 14.34
C VAL A 38 -0.76 6.75 15.78
N ASP A 39 -1.83 6.63 16.56
CA ASP A 39 -1.75 6.18 17.96
C ASP A 39 -0.99 4.85 18.14
N ASP A 40 -1.05 3.96 17.14
CA ASP A 40 -0.39 2.64 17.12
C ASP A 40 0.96 2.61 16.38
N GLY A 41 1.55 3.76 16.05
CA GLY A 41 2.92 3.87 15.52
C GLY A 41 3.04 4.64 14.21
N GLU A 42 4.11 4.36 13.46
CA GLU A 42 4.38 5.04 12.18
C GLU A 42 3.44 4.53 11.08
N CYS A 43 3.09 5.42 10.15
CA CYS A 43 2.29 5.10 8.97
C CYS A 43 2.86 5.73 7.70
N VAL A 44 2.59 5.07 6.57
CA VAL A 44 2.89 5.55 5.22
C VAL A 44 1.60 5.55 4.42
N ASP A 45 1.29 6.70 3.82
CA ASP A 45 0.17 6.88 2.91
C ASP A 45 0.69 7.14 1.49
N VAL A 46 0.31 6.26 0.56
CA VAL A 46 0.60 6.40 -0.86
C VAL A 46 -0.67 6.87 -1.58
N PHE A 47 -0.58 8.02 -2.23
CA PHE A 47 -1.68 8.64 -2.97
C PHE A 47 -1.53 8.35 -4.46
N LEU A 48 -2.52 7.71 -5.04
CA LEU A 48 -2.58 7.39 -6.47
C LEU A 48 -3.69 8.18 -7.15
N ARG A 49 -3.39 8.74 -8.32
CA ARG A 49 -4.35 9.46 -9.16
C ARG A 49 -4.10 9.17 -10.64
N GLU A 50 -5.17 8.94 -11.39
CA GLU A 50 -5.14 8.79 -12.85
C GLU A 50 -5.67 10.06 -13.56
N GLY A 51 -6.60 10.78 -12.91
CA GLY A 51 -7.24 11.97 -13.45
C GLY A 51 -8.66 12.18 -12.91
N PRO A 52 -9.37 13.23 -13.35
CA PRO A 52 -10.61 13.69 -12.73
C PRO A 52 -11.80 12.71 -12.86
N GLN A 53 -11.78 11.85 -13.88
CA GLN A 53 -12.86 10.88 -14.15
C GLN A 53 -12.71 9.58 -13.36
N LYS A 54 -11.63 9.42 -12.60
CA LYS A 54 -11.25 8.17 -11.94
C LYS A 54 -11.07 8.44 -10.44
N PRO A 55 -11.49 7.50 -9.57
CA PRO A 55 -11.39 7.73 -8.15
C PRO A 55 -9.92 7.82 -7.74
N ASP A 56 -9.62 8.75 -6.84
CA ASP A 56 -8.35 8.82 -6.15
C ASP A 56 -8.25 7.62 -5.19
N ILE A 57 -7.06 7.04 -5.08
CA ILE A 57 -6.80 5.88 -4.23
C ILE A 57 -5.74 6.25 -3.21
N VAL A 58 -6.01 5.97 -1.94
CA VAL A 58 -5.04 6.11 -0.86
C VAL A 58 -4.75 4.75 -0.27
N ILE A 59 -3.48 4.33 -0.32
CA ILE A 59 -3.00 3.11 0.29
C ILE A 59 -2.32 3.49 1.59
N SER A 60 -2.94 3.16 2.71
CA SER A 60 -2.44 3.44 4.04
C SER A 60 -1.87 2.19 4.68
N LEU A 61 -0.60 2.26 5.07
CA LEU A 61 0.17 1.19 5.71
C LEU A 61 0.55 1.65 7.11
N ALA A 62 0.27 0.83 8.14
CA ALA A 62 0.55 1.17 9.53
C ALA A 62 1.24 0.01 10.27
N GLY A 63 2.01 0.35 11.30
CA GLY A 63 2.86 -0.62 12.02
C GLY A 63 3.98 -1.09 11.09
N LEU A 64 4.83 -0.15 10.69
CA LEU A 64 5.86 -0.33 9.68
C LEU A 64 7.04 -1.16 10.21
N HIS A 65 7.54 -2.08 9.39
CA HIS A 65 8.71 -2.92 9.69
C HIS A 65 9.85 -2.70 8.70
N HIS A 66 9.51 -2.33 7.46
CA HIS A 66 10.45 -1.99 6.42
C HIS A 66 9.87 -0.87 5.57
N ILE A 67 10.71 0.11 5.22
CA ILE A 67 10.36 1.16 4.27
C ILE A 67 11.59 1.43 3.41
N LYS A 68 11.41 1.28 2.11
CA LYS A 68 12.34 1.75 1.10
C LYS A 68 11.54 2.58 0.11
N THR A 69 11.81 3.88 0.07
CA THR A 69 11.32 4.76 -0.99
C THR A 69 12.49 5.24 -1.83
N GLY A 70 12.29 5.35 -3.14
CA GLY A 70 13.22 6.01 -4.05
C GLY A 70 13.38 7.49 -3.72
N ASP A 71 14.03 8.24 -4.61
CA ASP A 71 14.31 9.66 -4.39
C ASP A 71 13.01 10.45 -4.20
N SER A 72 12.74 10.85 -2.95
CA SER A 72 11.50 11.51 -2.53
C SER A 72 11.25 12.83 -3.28
N ALA A 73 12.29 13.44 -3.87
CA ALA A 73 12.19 14.66 -4.66
C ALA A 73 11.71 14.42 -6.11
N ALA A 74 11.71 13.19 -6.61
CA ALA A 74 11.27 12.82 -7.95
C ALA A 74 9.79 12.36 -8.03
N VAL A 75 9.10 12.34 -6.89
CA VAL A 75 7.81 11.64 -6.74
C VAL A 75 6.60 12.33 -7.38
N PRO A 76 6.48 13.67 -7.60
CA PRO A 76 5.21 14.20 -8.05
C PRO A 76 4.86 13.67 -9.46
N SER A 77 3.78 12.90 -9.52
CA SER A 77 3.22 12.32 -10.74
C SER A 77 4.13 11.29 -11.44
N SER A 78 4.82 10.45 -10.66
CA SER A 78 5.54 9.28 -11.23
C SER A 78 4.56 8.21 -11.71
N PHE A 79 4.76 7.70 -12.94
CA PHE A 79 3.95 6.59 -13.45
C PHE A 79 4.28 5.28 -12.72
N ILE A 80 3.32 4.36 -12.74
CA ILE A 80 3.44 3.04 -12.12
C ILE A 80 3.71 2.03 -13.23
N ASP A 81 4.87 1.37 -13.19
CA ASP A 81 5.14 0.22 -14.05
C ASP A 81 4.46 -1.04 -13.50
N GLU A 82 4.49 -1.20 -12.16
CA GLU A 82 3.90 -2.35 -11.48
C GLU A 82 3.45 -1.95 -10.07
N ILE A 83 2.32 -2.48 -9.63
CA ILE A 83 1.86 -2.41 -8.25
C ILE A 83 1.51 -3.82 -7.75
N LEU A 84 2.28 -4.30 -6.78
CA LEU A 84 2.11 -5.61 -6.16
C LEU A 84 1.81 -5.47 -4.68
N LEU A 85 0.99 -6.39 -4.20
CA LEU A 85 0.64 -6.49 -2.80
C LEU A 85 0.69 -7.94 -2.35
N ASP A 86 1.69 -8.25 -1.53
CA ASP A 86 1.97 -9.61 -1.06
C ASP A 86 1.61 -9.78 0.40
N TYR A 87 0.95 -10.90 0.70
CA TYR A 87 0.70 -11.33 2.07
C TYR A 87 1.91 -12.13 2.58
N LEU A 88 2.44 -11.73 3.73
CA LEU A 88 3.61 -12.32 4.35
C LEU A 88 3.18 -13.09 5.62
N PRO A 89 3.09 -14.43 5.56
CA PRO A 89 2.59 -15.21 6.68
C PRO A 89 3.59 -15.27 7.85
N ARG A 90 3.08 -15.59 9.05
CA ARG A 90 3.92 -15.89 10.21
C ARG A 90 4.76 -17.15 9.99
N LEU A 91 5.82 -17.28 10.78
CA LEU A 91 6.54 -18.55 10.90
C LEU A 91 5.57 -19.67 11.33
N PRO A 92 5.74 -20.91 10.82
CA PRO A 92 6.85 -21.38 9.99
C PRO A 92 6.62 -21.25 8.47
N HIS A 93 5.54 -20.60 8.02
CA HIS A 93 5.22 -20.54 6.59
C HIS A 93 6.25 -19.69 5.82
N PRO A 94 6.68 -20.12 4.63
CA PRO A 94 7.67 -19.37 3.86
C PRO A 94 7.10 -18.05 3.35
N TRP A 95 7.98 -17.04 3.24
CA TRP A 95 7.72 -15.82 2.49
C TRP A 95 8.08 -16.03 1.01
N PRO A 96 7.56 -15.19 0.10
CA PRO A 96 8.05 -15.19 -1.28
C PRO A 96 9.55 -14.85 -1.32
N ASP A 97 10.26 -15.37 -2.32
CA ASP A 97 11.73 -15.34 -2.40
C ASP A 97 12.29 -13.92 -2.31
N ASP A 98 11.62 -12.97 -2.96
CA ASP A 98 11.97 -11.56 -3.04
C ASP A 98 11.69 -10.77 -1.75
N ALA A 99 10.96 -11.35 -0.79
CA ALA A 99 10.76 -10.79 0.54
C ALA A 99 11.76 -11.35 1.58
N THR A 100 12.53 -12.38 1.20
CA THR A 100 13.49 -13.00 2.10
C THR A 100 14.65 -12.06 2.40
N GLY A 101 14.89 -11.79 3.69
CA GLY A 101 15.98 -10.91 4.14
C GLY A 101 15.63 -9.43 4.21
N LEU A 102 14.37 -9.04 3.97
CA LEU A 102 13.93 -7.64 4.18
C LEU A 102 13.93 -7.24 5.65
N ILE A 103 13.51 -8.15 6.52
CA ILE A 103 13.49 -7.98 7.99
C ILE A 103 13.86 -9.29 8.69
N ASP A 104 14.28 -9.18 9.95
CA ASP A 104 14.54 -10.33 10.81
C ASP A 104 13.23 -11.02 11.20
N ARG A 105 13.02 -12.24 10.67
CA ARG A 105 11.82 -13.04 10.98
C ARG A 105 11.95 -13.63 12.38
N SER A 106 11.05 -13.26 13.28
CA SER A 106 10.91 -13.83 14.62
C SER A 106 9.55 -14.49 14.80
N ALA A 107 9.42 -15.35 15.82
CA ALA A 107 8.14 -15.99 16.15
C ALA A 107 7.09 -14.99 16.68
N ASP A 108 7.56 -13.84 17.19
CA ASP A 108 6.72 -12.76 17.72
C ASP A 108 6.19 -11.81 16.62
N LEU A 109 6.75 -11.91 15.40
CA LEU A 109 6.32 -11.11 14.27
C LEU A 109 4.89 -11.51 13.86
N PRO A 110 3.95 -10.55 13.72
CA PRO A 110 2.62 -10.85 13.21
C PRO A 110 2.67 -11.19 11.72
N GLU A 111 1.51 -11.49 11.15
CA GLU A 111 1.36 -11.52 9.69
C GLU A 111 1.55 -10.11 9.16
N LEU A 112 2.24 -9.98 8.04
CA LEU A 112 2.53 -8.71 7.44
C LEU A 112 1.98 -8.64 6.03
N VAL A 113 2.00 -7.44 5.49
CA VAL A 113 1.71 -7.16 4.09
C VAL A 113 2.86 -6.34 3.52
N ARG A 114 3.21 -6.63 2.28
CA ARG A 114 4.20 -5.89 1.53
C ARG A 114 3.54 -5.20 0.35
N LEU A 115 3.64 -3.88 0.30
CA LEU A 115 3.31 -3.09 -0.88
C LEU A 115 4.60 -2.85 -1.66
N ARG A 116 4.57 -3.17 -2.95
CA ARG A 116 5.62 -2.80 -3.90
C ARG A 116 5.02 -2.00 -5.04
N ILE A 117 5.57 -0.82 -5.29
CA ILE A 117 5.30 -0.03 -6.47
C ILE A 117 6.64 0.18 -7.17
N THR A 118 6.73 -0.26 -8.42
CA THR A 118 7.90 -0.03 -9.26
C THR A 118 7.57 0.96 -10.36
N GLY A 119 8.58 1.72 -10.76
CA GLY A 119 8.43 2.83 -11.68
C GLY A 119 9.70 3.69 -11.68
N PRO A 120 9.61 4.93 -12.17
CA PRO A 120 10.62 5.95 -11.96
C PRO A 120 10.88 6.21 -10.47
N SER A 121 9.84 6.02 -9.66
CA SER A 121 9.90 6.03 -8.20
C SER A 121 9.58 4.64 -7.67
N GLU A 122 10.45 4.11 -6.81
CA GLU A 122 10.21 2.84 -6.12
C GLU A 122 9.58 3.09 -4.74
N VAL A 123 8.59 2.29 -4.37
CA VAL A 123 8.05 2.20 -3.01
C VAL A 123 8.00 0.73 -2.62
N ASP A 124 8.70 0.34 -1.56
CA ASP A 124 8.68 -1.01 -1.00
C ASP A 124 8.49 -0.91 0.51
N VAL A 125 7.31 -1.28 0.99
CA VAL A 125 6.89 -1.08 2.38
C VAL A 125 6.34 -2.38 2.94
N VAL A 126 6.83 -2.79 4.10
CA VAL A 126 6.29 -3.92 4.87
C VAL A 126 5.63 -3.39 6.14
N ALA A 127 4.38 -3.78 6.37
CA ALA A 127 3.57 -3.28 7.48
C ALA A 127 2.66 -4.36 8.08
N SER A 128 2.20 -4.15 9.31
CA SER A 128 1.22 -5.03 9.97
C SER A 128 -0.22 -4.79 9.51
N CYS A 129 -0.52 -3.56 9.07
CA CYS A 129 -1.87 -3.14 8.72
C CYS A 129 -1.89 -2.48 7.34
N LEU A 130 -2.94 -2.79 6.57
CA LEU A 130 -3.23 -2.19 5.28
C LEU A 130 -4.69 -1.74 5.23
N THR A 131 -4.89 -0.51 4.78
CA THR A 131 -6.20 0.01 4.41
C THR A 131 -6.11 0.68 3.04
N VAL A 132 -7.08 0.40 2.18
CA VAL A 132 -7.20 1.09 0.88
C VAL A 132 -8.48 1.90 0.89
N TYR A 133 -8.34 3.20 0.65
CA TYR A 133 -9.45 4.14 0.53
C TYR A 133 -9.61 4.55 -0.93
N THR A 134 -10.86 4.63 -1.38
CA THR A 134 -11.22 5.14 -2.71
C THR A 134 -12.14 6.34 -2.54
N ALA A 135 -11.76 7.49 -3.06
CA ALA A 135 -12.58 8.69 -3.05
C ALA A 135 -12.82 9.15 -4.49
N MET A 136 -14.01 9.64 -4.83
CA MET A 136 -14.22 10.29 -6.12
C MET A 136 -13.35 11.54 -6.18
N SER A 137 -12.61 11.72 -7.28
CA SER A 137 -11.76 12.90 -7.47
C SER A 137 -12.64 14.15 -7.52
N ASP A 138 -12.38 15.14 -6.66
CA ASP A 138 -13.21 16.35 -6.49
C ASP A 138 -12.98 17.42 -7.59
N ASP A 139 -12.29 17.05 -8.68
CA ASP A 139 -11.85 18.01 -9.71
C ASP A 139 -12.99 18.56 -10.59
N GLU A 140 -14.22 18.04 -10.46
CA GLU A 140 -15.42 18.65 -11.06
C GLU A 140 -15.96 19.86 -10.29
N ALA A 141 -15.44 20.20 -9.11
CA ALA A 141 -15.90 21.36 -8.33
C ALA A 141 -15.28 22.71 -8.76
N SER A 142 -14.29 22.70 -9.68
CA SER A 142 -13.52 23.90 -10.07
C SER A 142 -13.81 24.42 -11.49
N LEU A 143 -14.95 24.06 -12.10
CA LEU A 143 -15.39 24.75 -13.31
C LEU A 143 -15.89 26.16 -12.93
N PRO A 144 -15.27 27.26 -13.41
CA PRO A 144 -15.86 28.57 -13.24
C PRO A 144 -17.20 28.59 -13.98
N LEU A 145 -18.28 28.89 -13.26
CA LEU A 145 -19.57 29.27 -13.84
C LEU A 145 -19.31 30.39 -14.85
N HIS A 146 -19.41 30.07 -16.13
CA HIS A 146 -19.39 31.07 -17.18
C HIS A 146 -20.84 31.53 -17.39
N GLU A 147 -21.17 32.68 -16.80
CA GLU A 147 -22.31 33.52 -17.18
C GLU A 147 -21.83 34.93 -17.48
#